data_AF-A0A4Y2QYQ0-F1
#
_entry.id   AF-A0A4Y2QYQ0-F1
#
_cell.length_a   1.000
_cell.length_b   1.000
_cell.length_c   1.000
_cell.angle_alpha   90.00
_cell.angle_beta   90.00
_cell.angle_gamma   90.00
#
_symmetry.space_group_name_H-M   'P 1'
#
loop_
_entity.id
_entity.type
_entity.pdbx_description
1 polymer ?
#
loop_
_entity_poly.entity_id
_entity_poly.type
_entity_poly.pdbx_seq_one_letter_code
_entity_poly.pdbx_strand_id
1 'polypeptide(L)'
;MEKQLKCVLLLSLKEMALRKVMVILWSDSDILAFISKLQFDMLTPDEIETEWRETAEDKVKDKVAKLELPESLKKQMIDVVYPIGLEIGRWKESHEDYFLDSWDQIIAPDLAKLCWTAAGTIDCRKTAEKLIHCDVLYVVQSYRLACDYCLEDYIPLLWEEVPEWMKDQFCNYKGLSPHLKFCWPYILKGEQSKLDYLLRTSDRNLTTFNQYAFEYSAENGNKTATEYFFHKLTDEERENSLMRTTHAVVAAIQNISPSEYFEDSPKDSPKFSSVLCYLLSVMTPVQQMEIFESRPVDILFSFLDWPWQDLFSENAGLIWTFLPPSNYGDLLWRMADRYTKADFYLPKLFQEVFVQSPLGFKKSFVDKEPEFNYISACDFLSLLFDFDDSETIGVIFRNVDGADRVKLVCHPHVLEQFYYCMLEDRWHMVEVCLREAMLSKQNRERLKETFMGFLKSNITGEIEWENQNLKRFFEFLDEADASADKQKKAQKRKLENCCAE
;
A
#
# COMPACT_ATOMS: atom_id res chain seq x y z
N MET A 1 23.65 -16.93 -13.13
CA MET A 1 23.64 -15.80 -12.19
C MET A 1 22.66 -16.16 -11.11
N GLU A 2 23.13 -16.27 -9.87
CA GLU A 2 22.22 -16.33 -8.72
C GLU A 2 21.32 -15.10 -8.76
N LYS A 3 20.00 -15.30 -8.66
CA LYS A 3 19.06 -14.19 -8.63
C LYS A 3 19.23 -13.52 -7.27
N GLN A 4 19.67 -12.27 -7.25
CA GLN A 4 19.85 -11.48 -6.03
C GLN A 4 18.60 -10.63 -5.76
N LEU A 5 18.21 -10.53 -4.49
CA LEU A 5 17.15 -9.62 -4.06
C LEU A 5 17.59 -8.17 -4.28
N LYS A 6 16.81 -7.41 -5.03
CA LYS A 6 17.05 -5.96 -5.20
C LYS A 6 16.40 -5.22 -4.05
N CYS A 7 17.20 -4.46 -3.30
CA CYS A 7 16.76 -3.76 -2.09
C CYS A 7 16.97 -2.23 -2.17
N VAL A 8 17.45 -1.73 -3.31
CA VAL A 8 17.78 -0.31 -3.50
C VAL A 8 16.92 0.25 -4.61
N LEU A 9 16.13 1.28 -4.29
CA LEU A 9 15.26 1.94 -5.24
C LEU A 9 16.08 2.71 -6.28
N LEU A 10 15.89 2.37 -7.56
CA LEU A 10 16.53 3.02 -8.69
C LEU A 10 15.48 3.71 -9.56
N LEU A 11 15.34 5.02 -9.39
CA LEU A 11 14.37 5.81 -10.15
C LEU A 11 14.99 6.37 -11.43
N SER A 12 14.23 6.35 -12.50
CA SER A 12 14.58 7.07 -13.72
C SER A 12 14.50 8.59 -13.49
N LEU A 13 15.27 9.35 -14.28
CA LEU A 13 15.17 10.82 -14.27
C LEU A 13 13.75 11.32 -14.55
N LYS A 14 12.99 10.57 -15.35
CA LYS A 14 11.60 10.87 -15.66
C LYS A 14 10.72 10.75 -14.40
N GLU A 15 10.84 9.67 -13.64
CA GLU A 15 10.08 9.48 -12.39
C GLU A 15 10.47 10.51 -11.34
N MET A 16 11.76 10.77 -11.16
CA MET A 16 12.24 11.82 -10.26
C MET A 16 11.65 13.19 -10.63
N ALA A 17 11.60 13.52 -11.91
CA ALA A 17 11.00 14.77 -12.39
C ALA A 17 9.50 14.83 -12.15
N LEU A 18 8.76 13.74 -12.45
CA LEU A 18 7.32 13.64 -12.22
C LEU A 18 6.97 13.85 -10.74
N ARG A 19 7.66 13.13 -9.84
CA ARG A 19 7.47 13.23 -8.39
C ARG A 19 7.82 14.64 -7.90
N LYS A 20 8.89 15.25 -8.42
CA LYS A 20 9.25 16.63 -8.07
C LYS A 20 8.18 17.65 -8.49
N VAL A 21 7.57 17.50 -9.66
CA VAL A 21 6.46 18.38 -10.08
C VAL A 21 5.25 18.19 -9.18
N MET A 22 4.90 16.95 -8.83
CA MET A 22 3.81 16.70 -7.87
C MET A 22 4.06 17.32 -6.51
N VAL A 23 5.27 17.18 -5.97
CA VAL A 23 5.65 17.82 -4.70
C VAL A 23 5.40 19.33 -4.77
N ILE A 24 5.74 20.00 -5.88
CA ILE A 24 5.50 21.44 -6.07
C ILE A 24 3.99 21.75 -6.07
N LEU A 25 3.17 20.93 -6.73
CA LEU A 25 1.71 21.13 -6.75
C LEU A 25 1.10 20.96 -5.36
N TRP A 26 1.50 19.93 -4.63
CA TRP A 26 1.07 19.69 -3.24
C TRP A 26 1.57 20.77 -2.28
N SER A 27 2.69 21.43 -2.59
CA SER A 27 3.26 22.51 -1.79
C SER A 27 2.61 23.88 -2.06
N ASP A 28 1.55 23.95 -2.87
CA ASP A 28 0.79 25.18 -3.05
C ASP A 28 0.16 25.61 -1.71
N SER A 29 0.26 26.90 -1.41
CA SER A 29 -0.30 27.51 -0.22
C SER A 29 -1.79 27.24 -0.02
N ASP A 30 -2.59 27.15 -1.10
CA ASP A 30 -4.03 26.90 -1.00
C ASP A 30 -4.33 25.47 -0.53
N ILE A 31 -3.57 24.49 -1.02
CA ILE A 31 -3.63 23.08 -0.64
C ILE A 31 -3.09 22.88 0.77
N LEU A 32 -1.91 23.43 1.09
CA LEU A 32 -1.32 23.31 2.42
C LEU A 32 -2.18 23.97 3.51
N ALA A 33 -2.79 25.12 3.22
CA ALA A 33 -3.72 25.78 4.14
C ALA A 33 -4.99 24.96 4.38
N PHE A 34 -5.39 24.16 3.40
CA PHE A 34 -6.48 23.21 3.58
C PHE A 34 -6.05 22.04 4.47
N ILE A 35 -4.96 21.35 4.12
CA ILE A 35 -4.44 20.20 4.88
C ILE A 35 -4.20 20.57 6.35
N SER A 36 -3.70 21.78 6.62
CA SER A 36 -3.46 22.24 8.00
C SER A 36 -4.73 22.27 8.85
N LYS A 37 -5.92 22.45 8.26
CA LYS A 37 -7.20 22.53 8.97
C LYS A 37 -7.86 21.19 9.24
N LEU A 38 -7.46 20.12 8.56
CA LEU A 38 -7.99 18.78 8.78
C LEU A 38 -7.68 18.33 10.21
N GLN A 39 -8.68 17.92 10.98
CA GLN A 39 -8.49 17.42 12.34
C GLN A 39 -8.59 15.90 12.32
N PHE A 40 -7.46 15.19 12.39
CA PHE A 40 -7.46 13.73 12.32
C PHE A 40 -8.00 13.09 13.62
N ASP A 41 -8.05 13.85 14.71
CA ASP A 41 -8.53 13.41 16.02
C ASP A 41 -10.07 13.51 16.19
N MET A 42 -10.74 14.31 15.36
CA MET A 42 -12.17 14.63 15.50
C MET A 42 -13.07 13.95 14.46
N LEU A 43 -12.48 13.33 13.44
CA LEU A 43 -13.18 12.73 12.32
C LEU A 43 -13.01 11.21 12.31
N THR A 44 -14.02 10.50 11.81
CA THR A 44 -13.88 9.07 11.49
C THR A 44 -12.92 8.87 10.32
N PRO A 45 -12.26 7.71 10.20
CA PRO A 45 -11.38 7.41 9.07
C PRO A 45 -12.03 7.68 7.70
N ASP A 46 -13.29 7.27 7.53
CA ASP A 46 -14.05 7.46 6.28
C ASP A 46 -14.30 8.95 5.97
N GLU A 47 -14.57 9.77 6.99
CA GLU A 47 -14.75 11.22 6.84
C GLU A 47 -13.44 11.91 6.49
N ILE A 48 -12.32 11.53 7.12
CA ILE A 48 -10.98 12.05 6.81
C ILE A 48 -10.62 11.74 5.36
N GLU A 49 -10.85 10.49 4.94
CA GLU A 49 -10.54 10.06 3.59
C GLU A 49 -11.39 10.78 2.54
N THR A 50 -12.70 10.87 2.79
CA THR A 50 -13.64 11.58 1.92
C THR A 50 -13.23 13.05 1.82
N GLU A 51 -12.99 13.71 2.95
CA GLU A 51 -12.61 15.11 2.97
C GLU A 51 -11.25 15.31 2.26
N TRP A 52 -10.24 14.47 2.54
CA TRP A 52 -8.94 14.54 1.88
C TRP A 52 -9.05 14.44 0.35
N ARG A 53 -9.83 13.48 -0.13
CA ARG A 53 -10.05 13.21 -1.55
C ARG A 53 -10.75 14.38 -2.25
N GLU A 54 -11.92 14.75 -1.76
CA GLU A 54 -12.80 15.74 -2.41
C GLU A 54 -12.19 17.14 -2.47
N THR A 55 -11.21 17.43 -1.60
CA THR A 55 -10.76 18.79 -1.38
C THR A 55 -9.28 19.02 -1.65
N ALA A 56 -8.39 18.11 -1.26
CA ALA A 56 -6.94 18.27 -1.43
C ALA A 56 -6.50 17.59 -2.72
N GLU A 57 -6.87 16.31 -2.90
CA GLU A 57 -6.48 15.55 -4.09
C GLU A 57 -7.12 16.08 -5.36
N ASP A 58 -8.43 16.34 -5.33
CA ASP A 58 -9.14 16.83 -6.52
C ASP A 58 -8.61 18.20 -6.97
N LYS A 59 -8.21 19.07 -6.04
CA LYS A 59 -7.52 20.33 -6.38
C LYS A 59 -6.17 20.08 -7.05
N VAL A 60 -5.39 19.13 -6.57
CA VAL A 60 -4.11 18.77 -7.21
C VAL A 60 -4.36 18.17 -8.60
N LYS A 61 -5.32 17.23 -8.74
CA LYS A 61 -5.72 16.63 -10.02
C LYS A 61 -6.19 17.70 -11.01
N ASP A 62 -6.97 18.68 -10.56
CA ASP A 62 -7.37 19.85 -11.35
C ASP A 62 -6.18 20.69 -11.82
N LYS A 63 -5.18 20.91 -10.94
CA LYS A 63 -3.94 21.61 -11.31
C LYS A 63 -3.15 20.79 -12.33
N VAL A 64 -3.07 19.46 -12.21
CA VAL A 64 -2.45 18.56 -13.20
C VAL A 64 -3.15 18.66 -14.56
N ALA A 65 -4.49 18.66 -14.58
CA ALA A 65 -5.27 18.76 -15.80
C ALA A 65 -5.00 20.08 -16.55
N LYS A 66 -4.74 21.17 -15.82
CA LYS A 66 -4.41 22.50 -16.35
C LYS A 66 -2.99 22.65 -16.89
N LEU A 67 -2.08 21.69 -16.63
CA LEU A 67 -0.72 21.75 -17.16
C LEU A 67 -0.72 21.56 -18.69
N GLU A 68 0.14 22.28 -19.40
CA GLU A 68 0.35 22.13 -20.85
C GLU A 68 1.28 20.94 -21.15
N LEU A 69 0.86 19.74 -20.74
CA LEU A 69 1.62 18.48 -20.91
C LEU A 69 0.85 17.47 -21.76
N PRO A 70 1.55 16.51 -22.40
CA PRO A 70 0.91 15.40 -23.10
C PRO A 70 0.01 14.59 -22.16
N GLU A 71 -1.13 14.11 -22.67
CA GLU A 71 -2.12 13.37 -21.89
C GLU A 71 -1.55 12.10 -21.24
N SER A 72 -0.63 11.43 -21.93
CA SER A 72 0.07 10.26 -21.39
C SER A 72 0.93 10.59 -20.17
N LEU A 73 1.48 11.81 -20.10
CA LEU A 73 2.26 12.27 -18.97
C LEU A 73 1.36 12.72 -17.82
N LYS A 74 0.26 13.41 -18.13
CA LYS A 74 -0.78 13.75 -17.12
C LYS A 74 -1.32 12.48 -16.46
N LYS A 75 -1.63 11.44 -17.23
CA LYS A 75 -2.08 10.15 -16.68
C LYS A 75 -1.06 9.57 -15.69
N GLN A 76 0.24 9.62 -16.00
CA GLN A 76 1.29 9.17 -15.08
C GLN A 76 1.44 10.06 -13.84
N MET A 77 1.16 11.36 -13.98
CA MET A 77 1.16 12.30 -12.86
C MET A 77 0.01 12.03 -11.89
N ILE A 78 -1.18 11.68 -12.40
CA ILE A 78 -2.33 11.33 -11.56
C ILE A 78 -1.99 10.12 -10.66
N ASP A 79 -1.29 9.12 -11.18
CA ASP A 79 -0.86 7.94 -10.43
C ASP A 79 0.04 8.27 -9.23
N VAL A 80 0.69 9.44 -9.20
CA VAL A 80 1.59 9.86 -8.09
C VAL A 80 0.99 10.96 -7.20
N VAL A 81 -0.23 11.44 -7.48
CA VAL A 81 -0.90 12.45 -6.64
C VAL A 81 -1.15 11.91 -5.24
N TYR A 82 -1.86 10.79 -5.14
CA TYR A 82 -2.27 10.20 -3.87
C TYR A 82 -1.07 9.82 -2.98
N PRO A 83 -0.05 9.07 -3.45
CA PRO A 83 1.07 8.68 -2.59
C PRO A 83 1.86 9.85 -1.99
N ILE A 84 2.01 10.96 -2.73
CA ILE A 84 2.69 12.16 -2.23
C ILE A 84 1.82 12.92 -1.23
N GLY A 85 0.51 13.01 -1.48
CA GLY A 85 -0.44 13.57 -0.52
C GLY A 85 -0.41 12.80 0.80
N LEU A 86 -0.47 11.47 0.71
CA LEU A 86 -0.43 10.58 1.87
C LEU A 86 0.84 10.75 2.71
N GLU A 87 1.99 11.05 2.10
CA GLU A 87 3.21 11.37 2.86
C GLU A 87 3.04 12.62 3.73
N ILE A 88 2.34 13.66 3.23
CA ILE A 88 2.03 14.87 3.99
C ILE A 88 1.05 14.56 5.12
N GLY A 89 -0.03 13.82 4.82
CA GLY A 89 -1.02 13.40 5.80
C GLY A 89 -0.38 12.62 6.95
N ARG A 90 0.39 11.58 6.63
CA ARG A 90 1.13 10.76 7.62
C ARG A 90 2.10 11.59 8.43
N TRP A 91 2.84 12.51 7.80
CA TRP A 91 3.73 13.39 8.55
C TRP A 91 2.95 14.24 9.55
N LYS A 92 1.82 14.83 9.13
CA LYS A 92 0.98 15.63 10.02
C LYS A 92 0.45 14.78 11.17
N GLU A 93 -0.15 13.63 10.87
CA GLU A 93 -0.74 12.71 11.86
C GLU A 93 0.28 12.24 12.89
N SER A 94 1.44 11.71 12.44
CA SER A 94 2.47 11.20 13.35
C SER A 94 3.07 12.28 14.26
N HIS A 95 2.87 13.56 13.93
CA HIS A 95 3.38 14.66 14.74
C HIS A 95 2.28 15.45 15.46
N GLU A 96 1.00 15.21 15.17
CA GLU A 96 -0.12 15.97 15.76
C GLU A 96 -0.13 15.83 17.29
N ASP A 97 0.14 14.63 17.81
CA ASP A 97 0.25 14.36 19.24
C ASP A 97 1.40 15.12 19.93
N TYR A 98 2.43 15.56 19.19
CA TYR A 98 3.49 16.41 19.75
C TYR A 98 2.99 17.84 20.03
N PHE A 99 1.97 18.27 19.29
CA PHE A 99 1.42 19.62 19.32
C PHE A 99 0.18 19.74 20.23
N LEU A 100 -0.46 18.62 20.58
CA LEU A 100 -1.65 18.58 21.43
C LEU A 100 -1.47 19.18 22.84
N ASP A 101 -0.26 19.14 23.42
CA ASP A 101 0.00 19.74 24.74
C ASP A 101 -0.17 21.29 24.75
N SER A 102 -0.33 21.95 23.59
CA SER A 102 -0.37 23.42 23.47
C SER A 102 -1.65 24.04 22.88
N TRP A 103 -2.67 23.29 22.48
CA TRP A 103 -3.80 23.80 21.64
C TRP A 103 -3.38 24.34 20.25
N ASP A 104 -2.09 24.42 19.96
CA ASP A 104 -1.55 24.86 18.68
C ASP A 104 -1.54 23.69 17.68
N GLN A 105 -2.22 23.85 16.56
CA GLN A 105 -2.25 22.87 15.47
C GLN A 105 -1.04 23.06 14.55
N ILE A 106 -0.61 22.02 13.81
CA ILE A 106 0.36 22.19 12.72
C ILE A 106 -0.24 23.16 11.69
N ILE A 107 0.38 24.33 11.56
CA ILE A 107 -0.13 25.39 10.68
C ILE A 107 0.47 25.21 9.28
N ALA A 108 -0.22 25.70 8.24
CA ALA A 108 0.23 25.67 6.85
C ALA A 108 1.71 26.11 6.62
N PRO A 109 2.26 27.13 7.32
CA PRO A 109 3.66 27.51 7.20
C PRO A 109 4.66 26.41 7.58
N ASP A 110 4.25 25.40 8.34
CA ASP A 110 5.11 24.29 8.76
C ASP A 110 5.13 23.17 7.72
N LEU A 111 3.99 22.90 7.11
CA LEU A 111 3.91 21.98 5.98
C LEU A 111 4.65 22.53 4.74
N ALA A 112 4.74 23.86 4.59
CA ALA A 112 5.55 24.47 3.53
C ALA A 112 7.06 24.25 3.73
N LYS A 113 7.50 23.81 4.93
CA LYS A 113 8.91 23.57 5.24
C LYS A 113 9.34 22.13 4.98
N LEU A 114 8.42 21.22 4.67
CA LEU A 114 8.72 19.81 4.37
C LEU A 114 9.87 19.69 3.37
N CYS A 115 10.88 18.90 3.74
CA CYS A 115 12.00 18.57 2.89
C CYS A 115 11.69 17.25 2.16
N TRP A 116 11.88 17.21 0.85
CA TRP A 116 11.50 16.06 0.03
C TRP A 116 12.72 15.33 -0.54
N THR A 117 12.66 14.01 -0.57
CA THR A 117 13.63 13.17 -1.28
C THR A 117 13.32 13.14 -2.77
N ALA A 118 14.28 12.69 -3.59
CA ALA A 118 14.05 12.46 -5.01
C ALA A 118 13.01 11.36 -5.29
N ALA A 119 12.72 10.51 -4.30
CA ALA A 119 11.70 9.47 -4.38
C ALA A 119 10.29 9.97 -4.09
N GLY A 120 10.10 11.26 -3.82
CA GLY A 120 8.77 11.81 -3.50
C GLY A 120 8.29 11.37 -2.11
N THR A 121 9.21 11.15 -1.18
CA THR A 121 8.93 10.96 0.25
C THR A 121 9.49 12.11 1.05
N ILE A 122 8.99 12.29 2.28
CA ILE A 122 9.52 13.31 3.18
C ILE A 122 10.87 12.83 3.76
N ASP A 123 11.87 13.69 3.67
CA ASP A 123 13.14 13.57 4.39
C ASP A 123 12.90 14.02 5.83
N CYS A 124 12.52 13.07 6.68
CA CYS A 124 12.08 13.34 8.04
C CYS A 124 13.15 14.08 8.86
N ARG A 125 14.42 13.68 8.73
CA ARG A 125 15.54 14.30 9.42
C ARG A 125 15.73 15.75 8.99
N LYS A 126 15.85 16.02 7.69
CA LYS A 126 16.03 17.40 7.18
C LYS A 126 14.82 18.28 7.47
N THR A 127 13.63 17.69 7.48
CA THR A 127 12.40 18.39 7.83
C THR A 127 12.44 18.81 9.30
N ALA A 128 12.77 17.88 10.20
CA ALA A 128 12.90 18.15 11.63
C ALA A 128 13.97 19.23 11.91
N GLU A 129 15.15 19.12 11.30
CA GLU A 129 16.22 20.13 11.40
C GLU A 129 15.73 21.51 10.96
N LYS A 130 15.02 21.59 9.84
CA LYS A 130 14.50 22.86 9.30
C LYS A 130 13.40 23.46 10.16
N LEU A 131 12.51 22.64 10.74
CA LEU A 131 11.47 23.10 11.65
C LEU A 131 12.05 23.67 12.94
N ILE A 132 13.05 23.00 13.52
CA ILE A 132 13.77 23.48 14.70
C ILE A 132 14.50 24.79 14.39
N HIS A 133 15.17 24.89 13.25
CA HIS A 133 15.92 26.10 12.87
C HIS A 133 15.04 27.33 12.58
N CYS A 134 13.76 27.11 12.26
CA CYS A 134 12.83 28.20 11.93
C CYS A 134 12.09 28.76 13.17
N ASP A 135 12.45 28.31 14.39
CA ASP A 135 11.86 28.73 15.66
C ASP A 135 10.32 28.70 15.67
N VAL A 136 9.72 27.75 14.94
CA VAL A 136 8.27 27.65 14.82
C VAL A 136 7.65 26.90 15.98
N LEU A 137 8.44 25.99 16.56
CA LEU A 137 7.99 25.07 17.58
C LEU A 137 8.43 25.57 18.96
N TYR A 138 7.60 25.31 19.97
CA TYR A 138 8.02 25.56 21.35
C TYR A 138 9.22 24.68 21.70
N VAL A 139 10.06 25.16 22.62
CA VAL A 139 11.29 24.47 23.04
C VAL A 139 11.07 22.99 23.38
N VAL A 140 9.95 22.66 24.05
CA VAL A 140 9.62 21.27 24.41
C VAL A 140 9.33 20.41 23.18
N GLN A 141 8.61 20.96 22.19
CA GLN A 141 8.31 20.29 20.93
C GLN A 141 9.58 20.12 20.10
N SER A 142 10.39 21.18 19.97
CA SER A 142 11.70 21.12 19.33
C SER A 142 12.58 20.05 19.97
N TYR A 143 12.61 19.96 21.30
CA TYR A 143 13.36 18.93 22.02
C TYR A 143 12.85 17.52 21.70
N ARG A 144 11.54 17.28 21.77
CA ARG A 144 10.93 15.98 21.43
C ARG A 144 11.26 15.59 19.99
N LEU A 145 11.07 16.50 19.04
CA LEU A 145 11.36 16.29 17.62
C LEU A 145 12.85 15.99 17.39
N ALA A 146 13.75 16.74 18.03
CA ALA A 146 15.19 16.51 17.95
C ALA A 146 15.56 15.11 18.48
N CYS A 147 14.93 14.66 19.56
CA CYS A 147 15.16 13.35 20.14
C CYS A 147 14.76 12.21 19.21
N ASP A 148 13.59 12.31 18.57
CA ASP A 148 13.04 11.23 17.73
C ASP A 148 13.75 11.12 16.37
N TYR A 149 14.31 12.23 15.88
CA TYR A 149 15.13 12.25 14.66
C TYR A 149 16.64 12.23 14.91
N CYS A 150 17.04 11.97 16.17
CA CYS A 150 18.44 11.84 16.58
C CYS A 150 19.32 13.03 16.15
N LEU A 151 18.82 14.24 16.34
CA LEU A 151 19.52 15.50 16.02
C LEU A 151 20.50 15.86 17.15
N GLU A 152 21.53 15.03 17.31
CA GLU A 152 22.50 15.04 18.42
C GLU A 152 23.09 16.42 18.73
N ASP A 153 23.32 17.26 17.73
CA ASP A 153 23.86 18.61 17.91
C ASP A 153 22.87 19.60 18.55
N TYR A 154 21.56 19.40 18.33
CA TYR A 154 20.50 20.27 18.84
C TYR A 154 20.00 19.83 20.21
N ILE A 155 20.04 18.53 20.51
CA ILE A 155 19.48 17.95 21.73
C ILE A 155 20.04 18.60 23.01
N PRO A 156 21.36 18.78 23.20
CA PRO A 156 21.90 19.44 24.40
C PRO A 156 21.45 20.90 24.53
N LEU A 157 21.43 21.63 23.41
CA LEU A 157 21.06 23.05 23.38
C LEU A 157 19.60 23.24 23.79
N LEU A 158 18.71 22.46 23.16
CA LEU A 158 17.29 22.48 23.46
C LEU A 158 17.02 22.00 24.89
N TRP A 159 17.72 20.97 25.35
CA TRP A 159 17.58 20.46 26.72
C TRP A 159 17.83 21.55 27.76
N GLU A 160 18.85 22.39 27.59
CA GLU A 160 19.11 23.49 28.54
C GLU A 160 17.92 24.45 28.65
N GLU A 161 17.25 24.74 27.54
CA GLU A 161 16.10 25.63 27.46
C GLU A 161 14.76 25.00 27.91
N VAL A 162 14.67 23.65 27.99
CA VAL A 162 13.46 22.97 28.48
C VAL A 162 13.17 23.40 29.93
N PRO A 163 11.92 23.78 30.26
CA PRO A 163 11.53 24.13 31.63
C PRO A 163 11.77 22.99 32.63
N GLU A 164 12.18 23.32 33.86
CA GLU A 164 12.54 22.32 34.87
C GLU A 164 11.40 21.33 35.17
N TRP A 165 10.16 21.81 35.23
CA TRP A 165 8.99 20.94 35.45
C TRP A 165 8.79 19.91 34.33
N MET A 166 9.21 20.22 33.10
CA MET A 166 9.22 19.28 31.97
C MET A 166 10.43 18.35 32.04
N LYS A 167 11.61 18.85 32.42
CA LYS A 167 12.81 18.01 32.65
C LYS A 167 12.54 16.92 33.68
N ASP A 168 11.83 17.27 34.76
CA ASP A 168 11.38 16.32 35.77
C ASP A 168 10.46 15.24 35.19
N GLN A 169 9.54 15.59 34.29
CA GLN A 169 8.69 14.61 33.62
C GLN A 169 9.52 13.67 32.73
N PHE A 170 10.46 14.20 31.94
CA PHE A 170 11.30 13.39 31.08
C PHE A 170 12.23 12.46 31.87
N CYS A 171 12.77 12.92 33.00
CA CYS A 171 13.61 12.08 33.86
C CYS A 171 12.80 11.07 34.69
N ASN A 172 11.59 11.40 35.15
CA ASN A 172 10.85 10.52 36.06
C ASN A 172 9.88 9.55 35.37
N TYR A 173 9.89 9.47 34.03
CA TYR A 173 9.05 8.53 33.31
C TYR A 173 9.45 7.08 33.61
N LYS A 174 8.52 6.30 34.17
CA LYS A 174 8.71 4.88 34.54
C LYS A 174 8.02 3.90 33.58
N GLY A 175 7.73 4.32 32.36
CA GLY A 175 7.11 3.44 31.37
C GLY A 175 8.01 2.24 31.06
N LEU A 176 7.38 1.12 30.71
CA LEU A 176 8.05 -0.15 30.40
C LEU A 176 8.89 -0.10 29.11
N SER A 177 8.63 0.89 28.24
CA SER A 177 9.35 1.11 26.99
C SER A 177 9.46 2.62 26.72
N PRO A 178 10.54 3.27 27.18
CA PRO A 178 10.69 4.71 27.05
C PRO A 178 11.11 5.07 25.62
N HIS A 179 10.28 5.87 24.95
CA HIS A 179 10.66 6.60 23.75
C HIS A 179 11.98 7.35 23.93
N LEU A 180 12.70 7.59 22.83
CA LEU A 180 14.04 8.19 22.83
C LEU A 180 14.12 9.50 23.63
N LYS A 181 13.08 10.34 23.60
CA LYS A 181 12.97 11.59 24.38
C LYS A 181 13.19 11.43 25.89
N PHE A 182 12.93 10.25 26.45
CA PHE A 182 13.16 9.92 27.85
C PHE A 182 14.56 9.35 28.12
N CYS A 183 15.24 8.84 27.10
CA CYS A 183 16.59 8.28 27.19
C CYS A 183 17.67 9.37 27.11
N TRP A 184 17.48 10.35 26.22
CA TRP A 184 18.45 11.44 25.98
C TRP A 184 18.90 12.20 27.25
N PRO A 185 18.03 12.52 28.24
CA PRO A 185 18.47 13.20 29.47
C PRO A 185 19.55 12.44 30.23
N TYR A 186 19.47 11.11 30.24
CA TYR A 186 20.44 10.25 30.91
C TYR A 186 21.76 10.16 30.13
N ILE A 187 21.68 10.16 28.81
CA ILE A 187 22.85 10.19 27.92
C ILE A 187 23.62 11.50 28.11
N LEU A 188 22.91 12.64 28.11
CA LEU A 188 23.50 13.97 28.32
C LEU A 188 24.21 14.09 29.67
N LYS A 189 23.65 13.47 30.72
CA LYS A 189 24.23 13.48 32.08
C LYS A 189 25.35 12.44 32.26
N GLY A 190 25.63 11.60 31.27
CA GLY A 190 26.57 10.48 31.40
C GLY A 190 26.09 9.38 32.37
N GLU A 191 24.78 9.30 32.61
CA GLU A 191 24.14 8.38 33.55
C GLU A 191 23.53 7.18 32.81
N GLN A 192 24.24 6.61 31.81
CA GLN A 192 23.68 5.52 30.99
C GLN A 192 23.29 4.28 31.82
N SER A 193 23.91 4.07 32.98
CA SER A 193 23.53 2.98 33.89
C SER A 193 22.09 3.05 34.40
N LYS A 194 21.46 4.23 34.37
CA LYS A 194 20.03 4.37 34.69
C LYS A 194 19.12 3.79 33.60
N LEU A 195 19.66 3.54 32.41
CA LEU A 195 18.98 2.88 31.31
C LEU A 195 19.19 1.36 31.29
N ASP A 196 20.00 0.79 32.19
CA ASP A 196 20.34 -0.65 32.22
C ASP A 196 19.12 -1.56 32.33
N TYR A 197 18.01 -1.07 32.89
CA TYR A 197 16.77 -1.84 32.96
C TYR A 197 16.14 -2.10 31.58
N LEU A 198 16.41 -1.23 30.59
CA LEU A 198 15.98 -1.37 29.19
C LEU A 198 16.85 -2.37 28.43
N LEU A 199 18.11 -2.52 28.86
CA LEU A 199 19.14 -3.29 28.17
C LEU A 199 19.02 -4.80 28.40
N ARG A 200 17.95 -5.26 29.06
CA ARG A 200 17.69 -6.69 29.29
C ARG A 200 16.83 -7.23 28.18
N THR A 201 17.47 -7.87 27.21
CA THR A 201 16.81 -8.67 26.19
C THR A 201 16.14 -9.90 26.80
N SER A 202 15.24 -10.53 26.05
CA SER A 202 14.50 -11.75 26.47
C SER A 202 15.40 -12.92 26.84
N ASP A 203 16.62 -12.96 26.30
CA ASP A 203 17.70 -13.91 26.61
C ASP A 203 18.57 -13.51 27.83
N ARG A 204 18.26 -12.39 28.50
CA ARG A 204 18.91 -11.86 29.70
C ARG A 204 20.36 -11.39 29.52
N ASN A 205 20.81 -11.19 28.29
CA ASN A 205 22.08 -10.52 28.02
C ASN A 205 21.92 -9.00 28.17
N LEU A 206 22.96 -8.31 28.64
CA LEU A 206 23.01 -6.84 28.64
C LEU A 206 23.43 -6.38 27.24
N THR A 207 22.52 -5.73 26.52
CA THR A 207 22.87 -5.03 25.27
C THR A 207 23.43 -3.65 25.59
N THR A 208 24.14 -3.02 24.65
CA THR A 208 24.48 -1.60 24.81
C THR A 208 23.28 -0.72 24.52
N PHE A 209 23.31 0.53 24.99
CA PHE A 209 22.25 1.50 24.67
C PHE A 209 22.06 1.67 23.16
N ASN A 210 23.15 1.74 22.37
CA ASN A 210 23.04 1.90 20.92
C ASN A 210 22.38 0.69 20.28
N GLN A 211 22.70 -0.52 20.76
CA GLN A 211 22.07 -1.75 20.29
C GLN A 211 20.57 -1.77 20.61
N TYR A 212 20.19 -1.48 21.86
CA TYR A 212 18.78 -1.34 22.26
C TYR A 212 18.05 -0.28 21.42
N ALA A 213 18.65 0.90 21.27
CA ALA A 213 18.02 2.01 20.55
C ALA A 213 17.87 1.72 19.06
N PHE A 214 18.82 1.00 18.44
CA PHE A 214 18.69 0.50 17.07
C PHE A 214 17.51 -0.47 16.93
N GLU A 215 17.44 -1.49 17.78
CA GLU A 215 16.38 -2.51 17.77
C GLU A 215 15.01 -1.89 18.00
N TYR A 216 14.90 -1.10 19.08
CA TYR A 216 13.67 -0.39 19.43
C TYR A 216 13.21 0.54 18.31
N SER A 217 14.12 1.36 17.75
CA SER A 217 13.73 2.29 16.68
C SER A 217 13.22 1.56 15.44
N ALA A 218 13.84 0.43 15.09
CA ALA A 218 13.41 -0.38 13.96
C ALA A 218 12.03 -1.02 14.20
N GLU A 219 11.82 -1.59 15.39
CA GLU A 219 10.54 -2.19 15.81
C GLU A 219 9.40 -1.16 15.97
N ASN A 220 9.72 0.12 16.07
CA ASN A 220 8.75 1.22 16.03
C ASN A 220 8.69 1.94 14.67
N GLY A 221 9.28 1.37 13.61
CA GLY A 221 9.21 1.93 12.27
C GLY A 221 9.93 3.28 12.07
N ASN A 222 10.77 3.72 13.02
CA ASN A 222 11.51 4.97 12.93
C ASN A 222 12.83 4.78 12.16
N LYS A 223 12.73 4.87 10.83
CA LYS A 223 13.88 4.72 9.93
C LYS A 223 15.05 5.63 10.27
N THR A 224 14.82 6.91 10.55
CA THR A 224 15.91 7.86 10.81
C THR A 224 16.70 7.48 12.06
N ALA A 225 16.02 7.11 13.14
CA ALA A 225 16.68 6.66 14.35
C ALA A 225 17.37 5.30 14.14
N THR A 226 16.75 4.37 13.41
CA THR A 226 17.38 3.09 13.03
C THR A 226 18.70 3.32 12.29
N GLU A 227 18.71 4.16 11.26
CA GLU A 227 19.93 4.50 10.49
C GLU A 227 21.01 5.10 11.39
N TYR A 228 20.61 6.05 12.23
CA TYR A 228 21.53 6.73 13.15
C TYR A 228 22.19 5.75 14.13
N PHE A 229 21.41 4.92 14.81
CA PHE A 229 21.94 3.99 15.81
C PHE A 229 22.72 2.83 15.16
N PHE A 230 22.33 2.37 13.97
CA PHE A 230 23.10 1.36 13.22
C PHE A 230 24.54 1.82 12.93
N HIS A 231 24.72 3.10 12.61
CA HIS A 231 26.05 3.68 12.42
C HIS A 231 26.87 3.76 13.71
N LYS A 232 26.23 3.77 14.89
CA LYS A 232 26.89 3.76 16.20
C LYS A 232 27.21 2.36 16.73
N LEU A 233 26.69 1.30 16.10
CA LEU A 233 27.00 -0.07 16.46
C LEU A 233 28.43 -0.45 16.06
N THR A 234 29.07 -1.24 16.91
CA THR A 234 30.27 -2.01 16.60
C THR A 234 29.94 -3.15 15.63
N ASP A 235 30.96 -3.73 14.98
CA ASP A 235 30.75 -4.84 14.04
C ASP A 235 30.15 -6.09 14.72
N GLU A 236 30.53 -6.36 15.96
CA GLU A 236 29.96 -7.46 16.76
C GLU A 236 28.47 -7.23 17.07
N GLU A 237 28.10 -6.01 17.47
CA GLU A 237 26.69 -5.66 17.72
C GLU A 237 25.85 -5.73 16.45
N ARG A 238 26.40 -5.31 15.31
CA ARG A 238 25.72 -5.41 14.00
C ARG A 238 25.43 -6.87 13.66
N GLU A 239 26.43 -7.74 13.76
CA GLU A 239 26.27 -9.16 13.46
C GLU A 239 25.23 -9.83 14.36
N ASN A 240 25.22 -9.47 15.66
CA ASN A 240 24.30 -10.03 16.64
C ASN A 240 22.85 -9.51 16.50
N SER A 241 22.66 -8.30 15.97
CA SER A 241 21.35 -7.62 16.02
C SER A 241 20.64 -7.62 14.67
N LEU A 242 21.36 -7.41 13.57
CA LEU A 242 20.78 -7.07 12.27
C LEU A 242 19.71 -8.09 11.80
N MET A 243 20.02 -9.39 11.85
CA MET A 243 19.09 -10.45 11.46
C MET A 243 17.87 -10.52 12.39
N ARG A 244 18.11 -10.47 13.71
CA ARG A 244 17.05 -10.51 14.72
C ARG A 244 16.09 -9.33 14.58
N THR A 245 16.62 -8.11 14.48
CA THR A 245 15.83 -6.89 14.27
C THR A 245 15.02 -6.97 12.99
N THR A 246 15.61 -7.49 11.91
CA THR A 246 14.91 -7.63 10.64
C THR A 246 13.75 -8.62 10.74
N HIS A 247 13.96 -9.77 11.41
CA HIS A 247 12.86 -10.69 11.70
C HIS A 247 11.76 -10.05 12.57
N ALA A 248 12.13 -9.24 13.56
CA ALA A 248 11.17 -8.52 14.40
C ALA A 248 10.35 -7.51 13.58
N VAL A 249 11.00 -6.74 12.70
CA VAL A 249 10.32 -5.82 11.77
C VAL A 249 9.39 -6.58 10.82
N VAL A 250 9.81 -7.70 10.25
CA VAL A 250 8.96 -8.53 9.38
C VAL A 250 7.76 -9.10 10.14
N ALA A 251 7.96 -9.53 11.40
CA ALA A 251 6.88 -10.00 12.25
C ALA A 251 5.92 -8.85 12.63
N ALA A 252 6.43 -7.65 12.87
CA ALA A 252 5.60 -6.47 13.12
C ALA A 252 4.72 -6.15 11.89
N ILE A 253 5.28 -6.21 10.67
CA ILE A 253 4.52 -6.03 9.42
C ILE A 253 3.35 -7.03 9.30
N GLN A 254 3.54 -8.29 9.74
CA GLN A 254 2.49 -9.30 9.75
C GLN A 254 1.38 -9.04 10.77
N ASN A 255 1.77 -8.55 11.95
CA ASN A 255 0.87 -8.38 13.07
C ASN A 255 0.00 -7.13 12.95
N ILE A 256 0.32 -6.22 12.02
CA ILE A 256 -0.59 -5.14 11.64
C ILE A 256 -1.82 -5.81 11.01
N SER A 257 -2.82 -6.10 11.83
CA SER A 257 -4.05 -6.69 11.35
C SER A 257 -4.69 -5.70 10.38
N PRO A 258 -5.13 -6.12 9.19
CA PRO A 258 -5.89 -5.23 8.33
C PRO A 258 -7.20 -4.77 8.96
N SER A 259 -7.69 -5.43 10.03
CA SER A 259 -8.85 -4.97 10.81
C SER A 259 -8.51 -3.88 11.84
N GLU A 260 -7.26 -3.74 12.29
CA GLU A 260 -6.87 -2.70 13.27
C GLU A 260 -6.85 -1.29 12.66
N TYR A 261 -7.02 -1.17 11.34
CA TYR A 261 -7.23 0.12 10.67
C TYR A 261 -8.66 0.67 10.81
N PHE A 262 -9.62 -0.14 11.26
CA PHE A 262 -11.03 0.28 11.28
C PHE A 262 -11.55 0.73 12.65
N GLU A 263 -10.91 0.39 13.77
CA GLU A 263 -11.53 0.66 15.10
C GLU A 263 -10.67 1.36 16.16
N ASP A 264 -9.36 1.55 16.01
CA ASP A 264 -8.59 2.40 16.94
C ASP A 264 -7.42 3.09 16.20
N SER A 265 -7.69 4.28 15.67
CA SER A 265 -6.74 5.35 15.29
C SER A 265 -5.47 4.97 14.48
N PRO A 266 -5.30 5.48 13.24
CA PRO A 266 -4.08 5.29 12.43
C PRO A 266 -2.78 5.96 12.95
N LYS A 267 -2.80 6.47 14.20
CA LYS A 267 -1.78 7.34 14.82
C LYS A 267 -0.34 6.82 14.78
N ASP A 268 -0.16 5.51 14.70
CA ASP A 268 1.17 4.90 14.66
C ASP A 268 1.25 3.82 13.59
N SER A 269 0.84 4.06 12.34
CA SER A 269 1.20 3.15 11.24
C SER A 269 2.71 3.29 10.97
N PRO A 270 3.59 2.47 11.58
CA PRO A 270 5.02 2.71 11.53
C PRO A 270 5.47 2.44 10.11
N LYS A 271 6.39 3.24 9.56
CA LYS A 271 6.90 3.05 8.20
C LYS A 271 7.87 1.86 8.15
N PHE A 272 7.42 0.69 8.57
CA PHE A 272 8.18 -0.55 8.64
C PHE A 272 8.79 -0.90 7.29
N SER A 273 8.09 -0.64 6.18
CA SER A 273 8.63 -0.87 4.84
C SER A 273 9.88 -0.06 4.55
N SER A 274 9.94 1.17 5.05
CA SER A 274 11.13 2.02 4.91
C SER A 274 12.29 1.54 5.78
N VAL A 275 12.01 1.03 6.99
CA VAL A 275 12.99 0.41 7.89
C VAL A 275 13.50 -0.90 7.28
N LEU A 276 12.60 -1.77 6.83
CA LEU A 276 12.93 -3.06 6.23
C LEU A 276 13.78 -2.89 4.98
N CYS A 277 13.42 -1.96 4.08
CA CYS A 277 14.25 -1.66 2.91
C CYS A 277 15.66 -1.20 3.30
N TYR A 278 15.78 -0.37 4.34
CA TYR A 278 17.10 0.02 4.86
C TYR A 278 17.87 -1.18 5.42
N LEU A 279 17.27 -1.97 6.30
CA LEU A 279 17.90 -3.15 6.91
C LEU A 279 18.37 -4.14 5.85
N LEU A 280 17.53 -4.44 4.85
CA LEU A 280 17.90 -5.27 3.72
C LEU A 280 19.06 -4.66 2.92
N SER A 281 19.10 -3.34 2.72
CA SER A 281 20.18 -2.67 1.98
C SER A 281 21.56 -2.76 2.65
N VAL A 282 21.61 -2.91 3.98
CA VAL A 282 22.87 -3.04 4.74
C VAL A 282 23.26 -4.51 5.01
N MET A 283 22.41 -5.46 4.64
CA MET A 283 22.68 -6.89 4.74
C MET A 283 23.53 -7.42 3.59
N THR A 284 24.24 -8.53 3.85
CA THR A 284 24.87 -9.31 2.79
C THR A 284 23.82 -10.01 1.92
N PRO A 285 24.14 -10.38 0.67
CA PRO A 285 23.20 -11.11 -0.19
C PRO A 285 22.70 -12.44 0.42
N VAL A 286 23.53 -13.11 1.22
CA VAL A 286 23.16 -14.36 1.90
C VAL A 286 22.10 -14.09 2.97
N GLN A 287 22.31 -13.08 3.81
CA GLN A 287 21.35 -12.66 4.83
C GLN A 287 20.02 -12.19 4.21
N GLN A 288 20.09 -11.38 3.14
CA GLN A 288 18.89 -10.96 2.40
C GLN A 288 18.05 -12.15 1.93
N MET A 289 18.71 -13.14 1.32
CA MET A 289 18.04 -14.34 0.84
C MET A 289 17.50 -15.20 1.97
N GLU A 290 18.20 -15.33 3.09
CA GLU A 290 17.71 -16.05 4.27
C GLU A 290 16.41 -15.44 4.83
N ILE A 291 16.36 -14.11 4.98
CA ILE A 291 15.13 -13.42 5.39
C ILE A 291 14.03 -13.65 4.34
N PHE A 292 14.35 -13.50 3.05
CA PHE A 292 13.39 -13.68 1.95
C PHE A 292 12.82 -15.10 1.87
N GLU A 293 13.65 -16.12 2.03
CA GLU A 293 13.22 -17.51 2.04
C GLU A 293 12.31 -17.82 3.22
N SER A 294 12.59 -17.20 4.38
CA SER A 294 11.78 -17.41 5.58
C SER A 294 10.38 -16.78 5.48
N ARG A 295 10.26 -15.60 4.83
CA ARG A 295 9.05 -14.77 4.81
C ARG A 295 8.88 -14.04 3.45
N PRO A 296 8.73 -14.76 2.33
CA PRO A 296 8.76 -14.14 1.00
C PRO A 296 7.57 -13.20 0.76
N VAL A 297 6.41 -13.58 1.30
CA VAL A 297 5.16 -12.82 1.17
C VAL A 297 5.29 -11.45 1.85
N ASP A 298 5.76 -11.41 3.09
CA ASP A 298 5.78 -10.19 3.90
C ASP A 298 6.83 -9.18 3.42
N ILE A 299 7.99 -9.66 2.94
CA ILE A 299 8.99 -8.78 2.35
C ILE A 299 8.45 -8.13 1.08
N LEU A 300 7.80 -8.90 0.21
CA LEU A 300 7.24 -8.33 -1.01
C LEU A 300 6.10 -7.38 -0.72
N PHE A 301 5.29 -7.65 0.29
CA PHE A 301 4.27 -6.72 0.73
C PHE A 301 4.84 -5.38 1.16
N SER A 302 6.02 -5.36 1.80
CA SER A 302 6.69 -4.11 2.11
C SER A 302 7.06 -3.28 0.87
N PHE A 303 7.24 -3.94 -0.28
CA PHE A 303 7.49 -3.25 -1.55
C PHE A 303 6.24 -2.70 -2.21
N LEU A 304 5.02 -3.04 -1.75
CA LEU A 304 3.80 -2.38 -2.24
C LEU A 304 3.66 -0.95 -1.71
N ASP A 305 4.31 -0.63 -0.60
CA ASP A 305 4.26 0.69 -0.01
C ASP A 305 5.06 1.68 -0.84
N TRP A 306 4.56 2.93 -0.92
CA TRP A 306 5.30 4.01 -1.54
C TRP A 306 6.60 4.28 -0.78
N PRO A 307 7.75 4.46 -1.46
CA PRO A 307 7.98 4.56 -2.91
C PRO A 307 8.57 3.28 -3.55
N TRP A 308 8.36 2.11 -2.95
CA TRP A 308 9.12 0.88 -3.22
C TRP A 308 8.54 -0.02 -4.31
N GLN A 309 7.48 0.38 -5.00
CA GLN A 309 6.74 -0.49 -5.92
C GLN A 309 7.57 -1.00 -7.10
N ASP A 310 8.56 -0.24 -7.55
CA ASP A 310 9.48 -0.70 -8.58
C ASP A 310 10.28 -1.93 -8.11
N LEU A 311 10.64 -1.98 -6.82
CA LEU A 311 11.27 -3.17 -6.22
C LEU A 311 10.33 -4.36 -6.20
N PHE A 312 9.02 -4.14 -6.08
CA PHE A 312 8.05 -5.24 -6.18
C PHE A 312 8.17 -5.90 -7.56
N SER A 313 8.03 -5.11 -8.64
CA SER A 313 8.08 -5.65 -10.01
C SER A 313 9.44 -6.27 -10.34
N GLU A 314 10.54 -5.67 -9.87
CA GLU A 314 11.87 -6.22 -10.10
C GLU A 314 12.14 -7.54 -9.35
N ASN A 315 11.52 -7.74 -8.19
CA ASN A 315 11.66 -8.94 -7.39
C ASN A 315 10.50 -9.95 -7.59
N ALA A 316 9.47 -9.61 -8.36
CA ALA A 316 8.33 -10.49 -8.63
C ALA A 316 8.77 -11.81 -9.27
N GLY A 317 9.86 -11.84 -10.05
CA GLY A 317 10.39 -13.11 -10.59
C GLY A 317 11.01 -14.05 -9.56
N LEU A 318 11.32 -13.58 -8.35
CA LEU A 318 11.78 -14.37 -7.20
C LEU A 318 10.59 -14.94 -6.41
N ILE A 319 9.45 -14.25 -6.37
CA ILE A 319 8.33 -14.69 -5.54
C ILE A 319 7.89 -16.11 -5.87
N TRP A 320 7.84 -16.45 -7.16
CA TRP A 320 7.30 -17.72 -7.63
C TRP A 320 8.18 -18.92 -7.25
N THR A 321 9.44 -18.71 -6.90
CA THR A 321 10.34 -19.79 -6.46
C THR A 321 10.17 -20.13 -4.98
N PHE A 322 9.66 -19.19 -4.17
CA PHE A 322 9.57 -19.35 -2.71
C PHE A 322 8.14 -19.31 -2.18
N LEU A 323 7.18 -18.83 -2.97
CA LEU A 323 5.78 -18.76 -2.60
C LEU A 323 5.09 -20.10 -2.89
N PRO A 324 4.55 -20.80 -1.87
CA PRO A 324 3.70 -21.95 -2.12
C PRO A 324 2.41 -21.52 -2.84
N PRO A 325 1.85 -22.31 -3.76
CA PRO A 325 0.57 -21.98 -4.41
C PRO A 325 -0.57 -21.71 -3.41
N SER A 326 -0.53 -22.35 -2.24
CA SER A 326 -1.48 -22.10 -1.15
C SER A 326 -1.46 -20.67 -0.63
N ASN A 327 -0.33 -19.96 -0.74
CA ASN A 327 -0.17 -18.61 -0.22
C ASN A 327 -0.44 -17.54 -1.29
N TYR A 328 -0.78 -17.95 -2.52
CA TYR A 328 -1.12 -17.01 -3.59
C TYR A 328 -2.38 -16.20 -3.26
N GLY A 329 -3.38 -16.83 -2.64
CA GLY A 329 -4.58 -16.15 -2.19
C GLY A 329 -4.28 -15.06 -1.16
N ASP A 330 -3.37 -15.31 -0.21
CA ASP A 330 -2.92 -14.29 0.77
C ASP A 330 -2.21 -13.13 0.06
N LEU A 331 -1.33 -13.44 -0.91
CA LEU A 331 -0.66 -12.42 -1.72
C LEU A 331 -1.68 -11.48 -2.38
N LEU A 332 -2.64 -12.06 -3.10
CA LEU A 332 -3.66 -11.29 -3.81
C LEU A 332 -4.61 -10.58 -2.84
N TRP A 333 -4.92 -11.21 -1.70
CA TRP A 333 -5.74 -10.62 -0.66
C TRP A 333 -5.11 -9.34 -0.11
N ARG A 334 -3.83 -9.33 0.32
CA ARG A 334 -3.26 -8.06 0.80
C ARG A 334 -2.99 -7.05 -0.31
N MET A 335 -2.80 -7.49 -1.56
CA MET A 335 -2.84 -6.55 -2.69
C MET A 335 -4.21 -5.90 -2.83
N ALA A 336 -5.30 -6.66 -2.64
CA ALA A 336 -6.67 -6.15 -2.63
C ALA A 336 -6.95 -5.26 -1.41
N ASP A 337 -6.51 -5.65 -0.21
CA ASP A 337 -6.66 -4.83 1.00
C ASP A 337 -5.96 -3.47 0.84
N ARG A 338 -4.78 -3.46 0.21
CA ARG A 338 -4.11 -2.21 -0.15
C ARG A 338 -4.84 -1.48 -1.28
N TYR A 339 -5.48 -2.20 -2.20
CA TYR A 339 -6.31 -1.60 -3.24
C TYR A 339 -7.48 -0.82 -2.63
N THR A 340 -8.18 -1.40 -1.65
CA THR A 340 -9.33 -0.78 -0.97
C THR A 340 -8.98 0.33 0.00
N LYS A 341 -7.74 0.35 0.51
CA LYS A 341 -7.29 1.31 1.55
C LYS A 341 -6.39 2.43 1.02
N ALA A 342 -5.77 2.22 -0.13
CA ALA A 342 -4.84 3.18 -0.71
C ALA A 342 -5.37 3.81 -2.01
N ASP A 343 -6.58 3.44 -2.43
CA ASP A 343 -7.47 3.92 -3.50
C ASP A 343 -6.90 4.28 -4.89
N PHE A 344 -5.59 4.45 -5.06
CA PHE A 344 -4.96 4.83 -6.31
C PHE A 344 -3.50 4.40 -6.32
N TYR A 345 -3.22 3.09 -6.42
CA TYR A 345 -1.91 2.67 -6.97
C TYR A 345 -1.78 1.22 -7.48
N LEU A 346 -2.76 0.34 -7.29
CA LEU A 346 -2.53 -1.09 -7.45
C LEU A 346 -3.10 -1.79 -8.69
N PRO A 347 -4.00 -1.23 -9.53
CA PRO A 347 -4.47 -1.94 -10.73
C PRO A 347 -3.33 -2.44 -11.62
N LYS A 348 -2.43 -1.53 -12.03
CA LYS A 348 -1.33 -1.88 -12.96
C LYS A 348 -0.35 -2.88 -12.34
N LEU A 349 0.03 -2.67 -11.08
CA LEU A 349 0.92 -3.57 -10.38
C LEU A 349 0.29 -4.95 -10.21
N PHE A 350 -0.99 -5.02 -9.81
CA PHE A 350 -1.73 -6.27 -9.79
C PHE A 350 -1.78 -6.93 -11.17
N GLN A 351 -2.10 -6.18 -12.23
CA GLN A 351 -2.16 -6.70 -13.59
C GLN A 351 -0.81 -7.30 -14.02
N GLU A 352 0.30 -6.61 -13.76
CA GLU A 352 1.65 -7.09 -14.06
C GLU A 352 1.97 -8.39 -13.31
N VAL A 353 1.69 -8.42 -12.01
CA VAL A 353 1.95 -9.58 -11.14
C VAL A 353 1.09 -10.76 -11.54
N PHE A 354 -0.20 -10.51 -11.80
CA PHE A 354 -1.13 -11.54 -12.24
C PHE A 354 -0.73 -12.08 -13.61
N VAL A 355 -0.35 -11.25 -14.58
CA VAL A 355 0.12 -11.72 -15.89
C VAL A 355 1.34 -12.62 -15.73
N GLN A 356 2.31 -12.22 -14.91
CA GLN A 356 3.56 -12.94 -14.71
C GLN A 356 3.42 -14.20 -13.84
N SER A 357 2.32 -14.37 -13.10
CA SER A 357 2.17 -15.50 -12.20
C SER A 357 2.05 -16.84 -12.95
N PRO A 358 2.64 -17.93 -12.43
CA PRO A 358 2.54 -19.24 -13.09
C PRO A 358 1.10 -19.75 -13.09
N LEU A 359 0.74 -20.53 -14.11
CA LEU A 359 -0.64 -21.02 -14.30
C LEU A 359 -1.18 -21.81 -13.10
N GLY A 360 -0.33 -22.53 -12.37
CA GLY A 360 -0.73 -23.25 -11.15
C GLY A 360 -1.21 -22.31 -10.03
N PHE A 361 -0.65 -21.10 -9.93
CA PHE A 361 -1.07 -20.09 -8.95
C PHE A 361 -2.43 -19.50 -9.36
N LYS A 362 -2.58 -19.14 -10.64
CA LYS A 362 -3.85 -18.64 -11.21
C LYS A 362 -4.99 -19.63 -11.03
N LYS A 363 -4.72 -20.92 -11.21
CA LYS A 363 -5.70 -21.98 -10.95
C LYS A 363 -6.08 -22.03 -9.47
N SER A 364 -5.10 -21.94 -8.56
CA SER A 364 -5.39 -21.87 -7.12
C SER A 364 -6.22 -20.64 -6.74
N PHE A 365 -6.10 -19.52 -7.46
CA PHE A 365 -6.94 -18.34 -7.24
C PHE A 365 -8.41 -18.61 -7.59
N VAL A 366 -8.68 -19.32 -8.69
CA VAL A 366 -10.05 -19.66 -9.12
C VAL A 366 -10.65 -20.84 -8.34
N ASP A 367 -9.82 -21.80 -7.95
CA ASP A 367 -10.27 -23.07 -7.36
C ASP A 367 -10.48 -23.04 -5.86
N LYS A 368 -9.81 -22.16 -5.12
CA LYS A 368 -9.93 -22.10 -3.67
C LYS A 368 -11.33 -21.67 -3.24
N GLU A 369 -11.99 -22.55 -2.50
CA GLU A 369 -13.12 -22.16 -1.67
C GLU A 369 -12.63 -21.24 -0.55
N PRO A 370 -13.47 -20.29 -0.08
CA PRO A 370 -13.09 -19.38 1.00
C PRO A 370 -12.88 -20.17 2.30
N GLU A 371 -11.65 -20.56 2.58
CA GLU A 371 -11.22 -20.87 3.94
C GLU A 371 -11.10 -19.55 4.72
N PHE A 372 -11.37 -19.58 6.03
CA PHE A 372 -11.29 -18.39 6.90
C PHE A 372 -10.01 -17.58 6.62
N ASN A 373 -10.18 -16.28 6.34
CA ASN A 373 -9.15 -15.27 6.03
C ASN A 373 -8.56 -15.27 4.61
N TYR A 374 -9.20 -15.90 3.60
CA TYR A 374 -8.80 -15.74 2.20
C TYR A 374 -9.90 -15.08 1.35
N ILE A 375 -9.53 -14.07 0.56
CA ILE A 375 -10.38 -13.56 -0.55
C ILE A 375 -10.41 -14.63 -1.64
N SER A 376 -11.62 -15.08 -1.99
CA SER A 376 -11.82 -15.90 -3.18
C SER A 376 -11.62 -15.04 -4.43
N ALA A 377 -11.42 -15.66 -5.60
CA ALA A 377 -11.43 -14.91 -6.85
C ALA A 377 -12.70 -14.07 -7.04
N CYS A 378 -13.81 -14.49 -6.44
CA CYS A 378 -15.07 -13.78 -6.56
C CYS A 378 -15.13 -12.54 -5.66
N ASP A 379 -14.58 -12.62 -4.45
CA ASP A 379 -14.49 -11.45 -3.57
C ASP A 379 -13.55 -10.41 -4.19
N PHE A 380 -12.44 -10.85 -4.81
CA PHE A 380 -11.55 -9.94 -5.54
C PHE A 380 -12.25 -9.29 -6.73
N LEU A 381 -13.02 -10.06 -7.50
CA LEU A 381 -13.79 -9.51 -8.62
C LEU A 381 -14.84 -8.51 -8.14
N SER A 382 -15.54 -8.78 -7.03
CA SER A 382 -16.49 -7.84 -6.43
C SER A 382 -15.83 -6.49 -6.16
N LEU A 383 -14.62 -6.48 -5.59
CA LEU A 383 -13.86 -5.24 -5.43
C LEU A 383 -13.65 -4.53 -6.77
N LEU A 384 -13.22 -5.24 -7.81
CA LEU A 384 -13.04 -4.61 -9.13
C LEU A 384 -14.34 -4.07 -9.73
N PHE A 385 -15.50 -4.69 -9.41
CA PHE A 385 -16.81 -4.14 -9.77
C PHE A 385 -17.08 -2.85 -9.02
N ASP A 386 -16.84 -2.80 -7.71
CA ASP A 386 -17.08 -1.61 -6.89
C ASP A 386 -16.25 -0.41 -7.37
N PHE A 387 -15.05 -0.65 -7.91
CA PHE A 387 -14.15 0.38 -8.43
C PHE A 387 -14.21 0.60 -9.96
N ASP A 388 -15.19 -0.01 -10.66
CA ASP A 388 -15.34 0.10 -12.12
C ASP A 388 -14.06 -0.26 -12.93
N ASP A 389 -13.23 -1.18 -12.40
CA ASP A 389 -11.96 -1.59 -13.01
C ASP A 389 -12.13 -2.72 -14.03
N SER A 390 -12.79 -2.39 -15.14
CA SER A 390 -12.97 -3.30 -16.27
C SER A 390 -11.65 -3.76 -16.91
N GLU A 391 -10.59 -2.97 -16.83
CA GLU A 391 -9.29 -3.31 -17.42
C GLU A 391 -8.65 -4.48 -16.68
N THR A 392 -8.61 -4.42 -15.35
CA THR A 392 -8.08 -5.49 -14.50
C THR A 392 -8.92 -6.76 -14.61
N ILE A 393 -10.25 -6.63 -14.64
CA ILE A 393 -11.15 -7.77 -14.91
C ILE A 393 -10.74 -8.45 -16.23
N GLY A 394 -10.58 -7.68 -17.30
CA GLY A 394 -10.16 -8.22 -18.60
C GLY A 394 -8.80 -8.94 -18.53
N VAL A 395 -7.84 -8.40 -17.76
CA VAL A 395 -6.54 -9.06 -17.54
C VAL A 395 -6.72 -10.40 -16.83
N ILE A 396 -7.55 -10.50 -15.79
CA ILE A 396 -7.81 -11.76 -15.09
C ILE A 396 -8.36 -12.81 -16.06
N PHE A 397 -9.44 -12.48 -16.77
CA PHE A 397 -10.09 -13.43 -17.68
C PHE A 397 -9.16 -13.88 -18.82
N ARG A 398 -8.36 -12.98 -19.39
CA ARG A 398 -7.42 -13.34 -20.48
C ARG A 398 -6.30 -14.29 -20.02
N ASN A 399 -5.97 -14.27 -18.72
CA ASN A 399 -4.80 -14.97 -18.18
C ASN A 399 -5.13 -16.26 -17.42
N VAL A 400 -6.40 -16.59 -17.19
CA VAL A 400 -6.84 -17.90 -16.67
C VAL A 400 -7.26 -18.84 -17.81
N ASP A 401 -7.35 -20.14 -17.51
CA ASP A 401 -7.70 -21.14 -18.51
C ASP A 401 -9.18 -21.07 -18.90
N GLY A 402 -9.55 -21.72 -20.01
CA GLY A 402 -10.92 -21.64 -20.52
C GLY A 402 -11.98 -22.25 -19.59
N ALA A 403 -11.63 -23.25 -18.78
CA ALA A 403 -12.55 -23.85 -17.82
C ALA A 403 -12.75 -22.92 -16.60
N ASP A 404 -11.67 -22.32 -16.14
CA ASP A 404 -11.64 -21.34 -15.05
C ASP A 404 -12.45 -20.09 -15.39
N ARG A 405 -12.36 -19.58 -16.64
CA ARG A 405 -13.20 -18.47 -17.11
C ARG A 405 -14.69 -18.76 -16.97
N VAL A 406 -15.10 -19.96 -17.38
CA VAL A 406 -16.50 -20.41 -17.31
C VAL A 406 -16.93 -20.55 -15.86
N LYS A 407 -16.05 -21.09 -15.00
CA LYS A 407 -16.29 -21.22 -13.57
C LYS A 407 -16.51 -19.85 -12.92
N LEU A 408 -15.68 -18.85 -13.23
CA LEU A 408 -15.81 -17.48 -12.72
C LEU A 408 -17.15 -16.84 -13.13
N VAL A 409 -17.49 -16.81 -14.43
CA VAL A 409 -18.75 -16.14 -14.86
C VAL A 409 -20.02 -16.85 -14.41
N CYS A 410 -19.94 -18.14 -14.05
CA CYS A 410 -21.09 -18.89 -13.53
C CYS A 410 -21.14 -18.89 -11.99
N HIS A 411 -20.21 -18.22 -11.31
CA HIS A 411 -20.16 -18.22 -9.86
C HIS A 411 -21.28 -17.35 -9.27
N PRO A 412 -22.03 -17.80 -8.24
CA PRO A 412 -23.16 -17.05 -7.68
C PRO A 412 -22.86 -15.59 -7.31
N HIS A 413 -21.71 -15.34 -6.69
CA HIS A 413 -21.30 -13.97 -6.31
C HIS A 413 -21.01 -13.09 -7.53
N VAL A 414 -20.44 -13.64 -8.62
CA VAL A 414 -20.23 -12.88 -9.87
C VAL A 414 -21.56 -12.59 -10.57
N LEU A 415 -22.51 -13.53 -10.50
CA LEU A 415 -23.86 -13.34 -11.04
C LEU A 415 -24.63 -12.25 -10.28
N GLU A 416 -24.44 -12.18 -8.97
CA GLU A 416 -24.94 -11.08 -8.15
C GLU A 416 -24.36 -9.73 -8.59
N GLN A 417 -23.04 -9.66 -8.80
CA GLN A 417 -22.40 -8.45 -9.32
C GLN A 417 -22.90 -8.07 -10.72
N PHE A 418 -23.14 -9.05 -11.60
CA PHE A 418 -23.75 -8.79 -12.90
C PHE A 418 -25.13 -8.15 -12.77
N TYR A 419 -25.96 -8.67 -11.86
CA TYR A 419 -27.28 -8.14 -11.64
C TYR A 419 -27.24 -6.68 -11.16
N TYR A 420 -26.42 -6.36 -10.15
CA TYR A 420 -26.28 -4.98 -9.66
C TYR A 420 -25.72 -4.04 -10.73
N CYS A 421 -24.68 -4.45 -11.46
CA CYS A 421 -24.14 -3.65 -12.56
C CYS A 421 -25.18 -3.37 -13.65
N MET A 422 -26.09 -4.31 -13.94
CA MET A 422 -27.16 -4.09 -14.92
C MET A 422 -28.24 -3.13 -14.42
N LEU A 423 -28.51 -3.09 -13.12
CA LEU A 423 -29.44 -2.13 -12.52
C LEU A 423 -28.86 -0.71 -12.47
N GLU A 424 -27.54 -0.59 -12.28
CA GLU A 424 -26.84 0.68 -12.14
C GLU A 424 -26.29 1.25 -13.48
N ASP A 425 -26.75 0.71 -14.62
CA ASP A 425 -26.27 1.08 -15.96
C ASP A 425 -24.75 0.89 -16.19
N ARG A 426 -24.12 0.03 -15.39
CA ARG A 426 -22.70 -0.38 -15.49
C ARG A 426 -22.51 -1.62 -16.37
N TRP A 427 -23.30 -1.75 -17.43
CA TRP A 427 -23.29 -2.91 -18.35
C TRP A 427 -21.90 -3.24 -18.92
N HIS A 428 -21.06 -2.22 -19.14
CA HIS A 428 -19.71 -2.40 -19.68
C HIS A 428 -18.84 -3.36 -18.83
N MET A 429 -19.04 -3.40 -17.51
CA MET A 429 -18.35 -4.32 -16.60
C MET A 429 -18.73 -5.78 -16.90
N VAL A 430 -20.03 -6.04 -17.05
CA VAL A 430 -20.59 -7.36 -17.41
C VAL A 430 -20.12 -7.79 -18.80
N GLU A 431 -20.16 -6.86 -19.77
CA GLU A 431 -19.76 -7.11 -21.16
C GLU A 431 -18.31 -7.60 -21.26
N VAL A 432 -17.39 -6.99 -20.51
CA VAL A 432 -15.98 -7.41 -20.50
C VAL A 432 -15.83 -8.84 -19.99
N CYS A 433 -16.47 -9.20 -18.89
CA CYS A 433 -16.45 -10.58 -18.38
C CYS A 433 -16.95 -11.58 -19.42
N LEU A 434 -18.12 -11.33 -20.03
CA LEU A 434 -18.72 -12.23 -21.00
C LEU A 434 -17.89 -12.37 -22.28
N ARG A 435 -17.32 -11.26 -22.75
CA ARG A 435 -16.48 -11.23 -23.95
C ARG A 435 -15.17 -11.99 -23.74
N GLU A 436 -14.50 -11.74 -22.62
CA GLU A 436 -13.19 -12.36 -22.32
C GLU A 436 -13.31 -13.82 -21.88
N ALA A 437 -14.46 -14.22 -21.32
CA ALA A 437 -14.74 -15.62 -21.01
C ALA A 437 -14.81 -16.52 -22.25
N MET A 438 -15.04 -15.96 -23.45
CA MET A 438 -15.07 -16.69 -24.73
C MET A 438 -15.94 -17.96 -24.69
N LEU A 439 -17.14 -17.84 -24.12
CA LEU A 439 -18.01 -18.98 -23.84
C LEU A 439 -18.39 -19.77 -25.11
N SER A 440 -18.29 -21.09 -25.02
CA SER A 440 -18.86 -22.00 -26.01
C SER A 440 -20.38 -21.93 -25.98
N LYS A 441 -21.05 -22.41 -27.04
CA LYS A 441 -22.53 -22.45 -27.09
C LYS A 441 -23.12 -23.18 -25.87
N GLN A 442 -22.56 -24.33 -25.51
CA GLN A 442 -23.02 -25.08 -24.33
C GLN A 442 -22.83 -24.30 -23.03
N ASN A 443 -21.71 -23.60 -22.88
CA ASN A 443 -21.43 -22.82 -21.67
C ASN A 443 -22.31 -21.56 -21.59
N ARG A 444 -22.71 -20.98 -22.72
CA ARG A 444 -23.69 -19.88 -22.73
C ARG A 444 -25.06 -20.33 -22.25
N GLU A 445 -25.56 -21.47 -22.71
CA GLU A 445 -26.84 -21.98 -22.22
C GLU A 445 -26.77 -22.34 -20.74
N ARG A 446 -25.66 -22.95 -20.30
CA ARG A 446 -25.41 -23.17 -18.88
C ARG A 446 -25.41 -21.87 -18.08
N LEU A 447 -24.78 -20.81 -18.59
CA LEU A 447 -24.78 -19.50 -17.94
C LEU A 447 -26.19 -18.93 -17.86
N LYS A 448 -27.00 -19.01 -18.93
CA LYS A 448 -28.41 -18.59 -18.91
C LYS A 448 -29.20 -19.35 -17.84
N GLU A 449 -29.09 -20.68 -17.81
CA GLU A 449 -29.78 -21.51 -16.82
C GLU A 449 -29.36 -21.18 -15.39
N THR A 450 -28.05 -21.00 -15.16
CA THR A 450 -27.49 -20.67 -13.85
C THR A 450 -27.95 -19.28 -13.39
N PHE A 451 -27.91 -18.29 -14.28
CA PHE A 451 -28.36 -16.93 -13.99
C PHE A 451 -29.87 -16.88 -13.72
N MET A 452 -30.68 -17.59 -14.51
CA MET A 452 -32.12 -17.72 -14.23
C MET A 452 -32.40 -18.40 -12.89
N GLY A 453 -31.59 -19.39 -12.51
CA GLY A 453 -31.65 -20.03 -11.19
C GLY A 453 -31.33 -19.03 -10.07
N PHE A 454 -30.27 -18.25 -10.24
CA PHE A 454 -29.88 -17.17 -9.32
C PHE A 454 -31.01 -16.16 -9.11
N LEU A 455 -31.58 -15.61 -10.20
CA LEU A 455 -32.66 -14.62 -10.12
C LEU A 455 -33.87 -15.16 -9.34
N LYS A 456 -34.26 -16.43 -9.58
CA LYS A 456 -35.38 -17.07 -8.89
C LYS A 456 -35.14 -17.32 -7.40
N SER A 457 -33.88 -17.49 -7.00
CA SER A 457 -33.54 -17.92 -5.64
C SER A 457 -33.28 -16.73 -4.71
N ASN A 458 -32.75 -15.63 -5.26
CA ASN A 458 -32.23 -14.52 -4.47
C ASN A 458 -33.05 -13.23 -4.59
N ILE A 459 -33.93 -13.10 -5.59
CA ILE A 459 -34.77 -11.89 -5.77
C ILE A 459 -36.17 -12.17 -5.24
N THR A 460 -36.51 -11.56 -4.10
CA THR A 460 -37.82 -11.68 -3.44
C THR A 460 -38.90 -10.73 -3.98
N GLY A 461 -38.60 -9.98 -5.05
CA GLY A 461 -39.52 -9.03 -5.71
C GLY A 461 -39.83 -9.38 -7.17
N GLU A 462 -40.64 -8.55 -7.83
CA GLU A 462 -40.80 -8.64 -9.29
C GLU A 462 -39.45 -8.33 -9.94
N ILE A 463 -38.90 -9.32 -10.66
CA ILE A 463 -37.71 -9.12 -11.48
C ILE A 463 -38.04 -8.03 -12.51
N GLU A 464 -37.20 -7.00 -12.60
CA GLU A 464 -37.34 -5.93 -13.59
C GLU A 464 -37.00 -6.43 -14.99
N TRP A 465 -37.85 -7.31 -15.54
CA TRP A 465 -37.72 -7.83 -16.90
C TRP A 465 -37.74 -6.73 -17.97
N GLU A 466 -38.23 -5.54 -17.61
CA GLU A 466 -38.22 -4.38 -18.48
C GLU A 466 -36.82 -3.74 -18.62
N ASN A 467 -35.89 -4.01 -17.69
CA ASN A 467 -34.54 -3.49 -17.70
C ASN A 467 -33.81 -3.83 -19.02
N GLN A 468 -33.32 -2.79 -19.69
CA GLN A 468 -32.71 -2.92 -21.01
C GLN A 468 -31.39 -3.71 -20.96
N ASN A 469 -30.60 -3.57 -19.89
CA ASN A 469 -29.34 -4.29 -19.72
C ASN A 469 -29.58 -5.77 -19.46
N LEU A 470 -30.66 -6.12 -18.74
CA LEU A 470 -31.06 -7.52 -18.55
C LEU A 470 -31.47 -8.18 -19.88
N LYS A 471 -32.24 -7.47 -20.72
CA LYS A 471 -32.55 -7.95 -22.09
C LYS A 471 -31.27 -8.12 -22.91
N ARG A 472 -30.39 -7.11 -22.88
CA ARG A 472 -29.10 -7.11 -23.56
C ARG A 472 -28.21 -8.27 -23.12
N PHE A 473 -28.27 -8.68 -21.85
CA PHE A 473 -27.56 -9.86 -21.34
C PHE A 473 -27.99 -11.15 -22.04
N PHE A 474 -29.29 -11.41 -22.10
CA PHE A 474 -29.80 -12.61 -22.77
C PHE A 474 -29.55 -12.54 -24.27
N GLU A 475 -29.76 -11.37 -24.89
CA GLU A 475 -29.43 -11.13 -26.30
C GLU A 475 -27.95 -11.40 -26.58
N PHE A 476 -27.01 -10.94 -25.75
CA PHE A 476 -25.58 -11.21 -25.92
C PHE A 476 -25.27 -12.72 -25.93
N LEU A 477 -25.95 -13.47 -25.05
CA LEU A 477 -25.79 -14.92 -24.96
C LEU A 477 -26.46 -15.66 -26.14
N ASP A 478 -27.43 -15.04 -26.83
CA ASP A 478 -28.09 -15.54 -28.03
C ASP A 478 -27.36 -15.14 -29.34
N GLU A 479 -26.88 -13.90 -29.47
CA GLU A 479 -26.43 -13.27 -30.71
C GLU A 479 -25.15 -13.86 -31.30
N ALA A 480 -24.25 -14.35 -30.46
CA ALA A 480 -22.99 -14.88 -30.95
C ALA A 480 -23.13 -16.25 -31.66
N ASP A 481 -24.36 -16.77 -31.81
CA ASP A 481 -24.70 -17.84 -32.74
C ASP A 481 -24.74 -17.35 -34.22
N ALA A 482 -25.04 -16.08 -34.49
CA ALA A 482 -25.16 -15.58 -35.87
C ALA A 482 -23.80 -15.24 -36.53
N SER A 483 -22.80 -14.83 -35.74
CA SER A 483 -21.48 -14.42 -36.26
C SER A 483 -20.59 -15.62 -36.58
N ALA A 484 -20.59 -16.66 -35.73
CA ALA A 484 -19.87 -17.91 -35.96
C ALA A 484 -20.41 -18.67 -37.18
N ASP A 485 -21.73 -18.63 -37.39
CA ASP A 485 -22.38 -19.25 -38.54
C ASP A 485 -22.08 -18.49 -39.85
N LYS A 486 -21.97 -17.14 -39.79
CA LYS A 486 -21.49 -16.31 -40.91
C LYS A 486 -20.02 -16.59 -41.25
N GLN A 487 -19.15 -16.75 -40.26
CA GLN A 487 -17.74 -17.09 -40.48
C GLN A 487 -17.54 -18.51 -41.04
N LYS A 488 -18.27 -19.50 -40.52
CA LYS A 488 -18.30 -20.86 -41.08
C LYS A 488 -18.88 -20.90 -42.49
N LYS A 489 -19.96 -20.16 -42.78
CA LYS A 489 -20.51 -20.03 -44.14
C LYS A 489 -19.53 -19.31 -45.09
N ALA A 490 -18.76 -18.33 -44.61
CA ALA A 490 -17.73 -17.66 -45.40
C ALA A 490 -16.51 -18.54 -45.68
N GLN A 491 -16.05 -19.34 -44.71
CA GLN A 491 -14.99 -20.34 -44.93
C GLN A 491 -15.43 -21.48 -45.85
N LYS A 492 -16.67 -21.97 -45.69
CA LYS A 492 -17.24 -23.00 -46.56
C LYS A 492 -17.37 -22.52 -48.02
N ARG A 493 -17.82 -21.28 -48.24
CA ARG A 493 -17.83 -20.63 -49.57
C ARG A 493 -16.43 -20.45 -50.17
N LYS A 494 -15.41 -20.20 -49.35
CA LYS A 494 -14.01 -20.12 -49.83
C LYS A 494 -13.48 -21.49 -50.25
N LEU A 495 -13.79 -22.55 -49.51
CA LEU A 495 -13.41 -23.92 -49.86
C LEU A 495 -14.14 -24.45 -51.10
N GLU A 496 -15.43 -24.15 -51.26
CA GLU A 496 -16.23 -24.54 -52.44
C GLU A 496 -15.77 -23.81 -53.71
N ASN A 497 -15.24 -22.58 -53.60
CA ASN A 497 -14.66 -21.83 -54.72
C ASN A 497 -13.22 -22.24 -55.08
N CYS A 498 -12.52 -23.04 -54.27
CA CYS A 498 -11.17 -23.52 -54.56
C CYS A 498 -11.12 -24.92 -55.21
N CYS A 499 -12.27 -25.59 -55.39
CA CYS A 499 -12.36 -26.91 -56.01
C CYS A 499 -13.05 -26.91 -57.39
N ALA A 500 -13.21 -25.73 -58.00
CA ALA A 500 -13.74 -25.58 -59.35
C ALA A 500 -12.68 -24.98 -60.28
N GLU A 501 -11.61 -25.75 -60.55
CA GLU A 501 -10.79 -25.66 -61.76
C GLU A 501 -10.42 -27.07 -62.25
#